data_AF-A0AAN0IQ26-F1
#
_entry.id   AF-A0AAN0IQ26-F1
#
_cell.length_a   1.000
_cell.length_b   1.000
_cell.length_c   1.000
_cell.angle_alpha   90.00
_cell.angle_beta   90.00
_cell.angle_gamma   90.00
#
_symmetry.space_group_name_H-M   'P 1'
#
loop_
_entity.id
_entity.type
_entity.pdbx_description
1 polymer ?
#
loop_
_entity_poly.entity_id
_entity_poly.type
_entity_poly.pdbx_seq_one_letter_code
_entity_poly.pdbx_strand_id
1 'polypeptide(L)'
;MVNPTGCCNIDHSIRFDCSSCAPSMCCAVYEHCVSCCLSSDKKPVLQDILTNSIHPVYSSVKDQFELCLAKCRTSSQSVHHENSYRNPDTKYCYGPPHDKQ
;
A
#
# COMPACT_ATOMS: atom_id res chain seq x y z
N MET A 1 -0.82 21.57 4.40
CA MET A 1 -1.21 22.97 4.12
C MET A 1 -0.87 23.26 2.66
N VAL A 2 -1.85 23.68 1.88
CA VAL A 2 -1.71 23.91 0.43
C VAL A 2 -1.38 25.40 0.20
N ASN A 3 -0.33 25.68 -0.56
CA ASN A 3 0.08 27.03 -0.94
C ASN A 3 -0.98 27.65 -1.88
N PRO A 4 -1.15 28.98 -1.98
CA PRO A 4 -1.97 29.63 -2.99
C PRO A 4 -1.72 29.19 -4.45
N THR A 5 -0.58 28.57 -4.77
CA THR A 5 -0.34 27.91 -6.06
C THR A 5 -1.06 26.57 -6.26
N GLY A 6 -1.76 26.06 -5.24
CA GLY A 6 -2.40 24.74 -5.24
C GLY A 6 -1.44 23.58 -4.93
N CYS A 7 -0.14 23.85 -4.77
CA CYS A 7 0.85 22.84 -4.42
C CYS A 7 1.01 22.68 -2.91
N CYS A 8 1.32 21.47 -2.46
CA CYS A 8 1.68 21.22 -1.07
C CYS A 8 3.08 21.82 -0.78
N ASN A 9 3.26 22.44 0.39
CA ASN A 9 4.57 22.95 0.78
C ASN A 9 5.55 21.78 0.99
N ILE A 10 6.60 21.73 0.16
CA ILE A 10 7.56 20.61 0.12
C ILE A 10 8.34 20.52 1.43
N ASP A 11 8.65 21.66 2.05
CA ASP A 11 9.43 21.74 3.30
C ASP A 11 8.69 21.13 4.51
N HIS A 12 7.38 21.02 4.41
CA HIS A 12 6.52 20.41 5.44
C HIS A 12 5.95 19.05 4.99
N SER A 13 6.35 18.56 3.81
CA SER A 13 5.85 17.29 3.26
C SER A 13 6.79 16.15 3.61
N ILE A 14 6.27 15.12 4.26
CA ILE A 14 7.00 13.88 4.51
C ILE A 14 6.89 13.02 3.25
N ARG A 15 8.01 12.73 2.61
CA ARG A 15 8.04 11.79 1.49
C ARG A 15 8.00 10.36 2.01
N PHE A 16 7.22 9.53 1.32
CA PHE A 16 7.06 8.10 1.65
C PHE A 16 6.61 7.86 3.09
N ASP A 17 5.69 8.68 3.60
CA ASP A 17 5.22 8.57 4.98
C ASP A 17 4.62 7.18 5.27
N CYS A 18 5.18 6.52 6.28
CA CYS A 18 4.79 5.20 6.79
C CYS A 18 4.20 5.28 8.21
N SER A 19 3.87 6.47 8.72
CA SER A 19 3.51 6.71 10.13
C SER A 19 2.35 5.88 10.66
N SER A 20 1.40 5.48 9.80
CA SER A 20 0.29 4.60 10.18
C SER A 20 0.49 3.14 9.75
N CYS A 21 1.70 2.74 9.36
CA CYS A 21 1.99 1.40 8.86
C CYS A 21 2.59 0.52 9.96
N ALA A 22 2.06 -0.69 10.08
CA ALA A 22 2.59 -1.73 10.95
C ALA A 22 3.74 -2.50 10.27
N PRO A 23 4.56 -3.23 11.04
CA PRO A 23 5.61 -4.12 10.50
C PRO A 23 5.09 -5.17 9.52
N SER A 24 3.78 -5.47 9.56
CA SER A 24 3.09 -6.32 8.60
C SER A 24 2.97 -5.71 7.19
N MET A 25 3.51 -4.51 6.95
CA MET A 25 3.40 -3.79 5.66
C MET A 25 1.94 -3.47 5.30
N CYS A 26 1.13 -3.30 6.33
CA CYS A 26 -0.26 -2.86 6.28
C CYS A 26 -0.40 -1.55 7.05
N CYS A 27 -1.27 -0.67 6.57
CA CYS A 27 -1.44 0.67 7.10
C CYS A 27 -2.91 0.96 7.41
N ALA A 28 -3.14 1.82 8.39
CA ALA A 28 -4.47 2.32 8.73
C ALA A 28 -5.03 3.25 7.63
N VAL A 29 -4.14 4.00 6.97
CA VAL A 29 -4.47 5.04 5.98
C VAL A 29 -3.97 4.61 4.59
N TYR A 30 -4.81 4.77 3.58
CA TYR A 30 -4.51 4.36 2.20
C TYR A 30 -3.35 5.16 1.62
N GLU A 31 -3.33 6.48 1.82
CA GLU A 31 -2.30 7.38 1.33
C GLU A 31 -0.93 7.04 1.93
N HIS A 32 -0.88 6.61 3.20
CA HIS A 32 0.35 6.12 3.83
C HIS A 32 0.78 4.78 3.24
N CYS A 33 -0.15 3.87 2.92
CA CYS A 33 0.19 2.63 2.22
C CYS A 33 0.85 2.91 0.87
N VAL A 34 0.23 3.75 0.03
CA VAL A 34 0.75 4.07 -1.31
C VAL A 34 2.08 4.82 -1.20
N SER A 35 2.16 5.81 -0.32
CA SER A 35 3.39 6.58 -0.06
C SER A 35 4.52 5.68 0.42
N CYS A 36 4.29 4.86 1.45
CA CYS A 36 5.31 3.97 2.00
C CYS A 36 5.77 2.92 0.98
N CYS A 37 4.85 2.38 0.19
CA CYS A 37 5.12 1.40 -0.87
C CYS A 37 5.99 1.97 -2.01
N LEU A 38 5.85 3.25 -2.33
CA LEU A 38 6.64 3.94 -3.35
C LEU A 38 8.12 4.12 -2.97
N SER A 39 8.46 3.92 -1.70
CA SER A 39 9.82 4.09 -1.22
C SER A 39 10.77 3.08 -1.86
N SER A 40 12.03 3.49 -2.09
CA SER A 40 13.02 2.67 -2.80
C SER A 40 13.43 1.41 -2.04
N ASP A 41 13.32 1.41 -0.72
CA ASP A 41 13.57 0.27 0.16
C ASP A 41 12.51 -0.83 0.09
N LYS A 42 11.35 -0.56 -0.55
CA LYS A 42 10.29 -1.56 -0.76
C LYS A 42 10.40 -2.32 -2.07
N LYS A 43 11.27 -1.89 -2.99
CA LYS A 43 11.54 -2.57 -4.27
C LYS A 43 11.77 -4.09 -4.16
N PRO A 44 12.60 -4.63 -3.23
CA PRO A 44 12.82 -6.07 -3.16
C PRO A 44 11.55 -6.84 -2.82
N VAL A 45 10.72 -6.34 -1.89
CA VAL A 45 9.45 -6.98 -1.52
C VAL A 45 8.46 -6.94 -2.69
N LEU A 46 8.40 -5.82 -3.41
CA LEU A 46 7.52 -5.67 -4.57
C LEU A 46 7.93 -6.60 -5.72
N GLN A 47 9.23 -6.79 -5.94
CA GLN A 47 9.75 -7.71 -6.96
C GLN A 47 9.43 -9.18 -6.62
N ASP A 48 9.50 -9.55 -5.34
CA ASP A 48 9.07 -10.86 -4.88
C ASP A 48 7.57 -11.09 -5.16
N ILE A 49 6.73 -10.09 -4.86
CA ILE A 49 5.29 -10.14 -5.14
C ILE A 49 5.02 -10.31 -6.64
N LEU A 50 5.71 -9.57 -7.51
CA LEU A 50 5.54 -9.70 -8.96
C LEU A 50 5.97 -11.08 -9.48
N THR A 51 7.01 -11.67 -8.87
CA THR A 51 7.56 -12.97 -9.29
C THR A 51 6.66 -14.13 -8.82
N ASN A 52 6.11 -14.02 -7.61
CA ASN A 52 5.34 -15.08 -6.97
C ASN A 52 3.83 -14.94 -7.15
N SER A 53 3.34 -13.81 -7.66
CA SER A 53 1.91 -13.60 -7.86
C SER A 53 1.46 -14.02 -9.25
N ILE A 54 0.43 -14.88 -9.28
CA ILE A 54 -0.26 -15.31 -10.49
C ILE A 54 -1.47 -14.37 -10.78
N HIS A 55 -1.64 -13.30 -10.00
CA HIS A 55 -2.82 -12.45 -10.12
C HIS A 55 -2.75 -11.62 -11.42
N PRO A 56 -3.73 -11.70 -12.34
CA PRO A 56 -3.66 -11.04 -13.65
C PRO A 56 -3.51 -9.51 -13.54
N VAL A 57 -4.03 -8.93 -12.46
CA VAL A 57 -3.94 -7.50 -12.15
C VAL A 57 -2.49 -7.00 -12.16
N TYR A 58 -1.52 -7.82 -11.77
CA TYR A 58 -0.11 -7.41 -11.74
C TYR A 58 0.59 -7.53 -13.09
N SER A 59 0.05 -8.30 -14.04
CA SER A 59 0.61 -8.44 -15.38
C SER A 59 0.42 -7.17 -16.24
N SER A 60 -0.54 -6.30 -15.88
CA SER A 60 -0.82 -5.05 -16.58
C SER A 60 -0.16 -3.81 -15.95
N VAL A 61 0.54 -3.98 -14.83
CA VAL A 61 1.15 -2.88 -14.07
C VAL A 61 2.41 -2.40 -14.79
N LYS A 62 2.50 -1.09 -15.05
CA LYS A 62 3.60 -0.48 -15.81
C LYS A 62 4.72 0.04 -14.93
N ASP A 63 4.40 0.49 -13.72
CA ASP A 63 5.36 1.09 -12.80
C ASP A 63 5.07 0.75 -11.33
N GLN A 64 6.01 1.13 -10.46
CA GLN A 64 5.89 0.91 -9.02
C GLN A 64 4.65 1.61 -8.44
N PHE A 65 4.23 2.74 -9.00
CA PHE A 65 3.08 3.48 -8.51
C PHE A 65 1.77 2.72 -8.76
N GLU A 66 1.56 2.24 -9.98
CA GLU A 66 0.43 1.39 -10.35
C GLU A 66 0.40 0.10 -9.51
N LEU A 67 1.56 -0.50 -9.21
CA LEU A 67 1.65 -1.66 -8.32
C LEU A 67 1.15 -1.32 -6.91
N CYS A 68 1.63 -0.20 -6.36
CA CYS A 68 1.25 0.26 -5.04
C CYS A 68 -0.24 0.60 -4.96
N LEU A 69 -0.82 1.26 -5.98
CA LEU A 69 -2.26 1.50 -6.06
C LEU A 69 -3.05 0.19 -6.10
N ALA A 70 -2.61 -0.79 -6.88
CA ALA A 70 -3.29 -2.07 -7.00
C ALA A 70 -3.24 -2.88 -5.69
N LYS A 71 -2.07 -2.90 -5.02
CA LYS A 71 -1.87 -3.63 -3.77
C LYS A 71 -2.57 -2.96 -2.58
N CYS A 72 -2.41 -1.65 -2.43
CA CYS A 72 -2.95 -0.91 -1.30
C CYS A 72 -4.47 -0.81 -1.30
N ARG A 73 -5.17 -1.09 -2.41
CA ARG A 73 -6.64 -1.14 -2.41
C ARG A 73 -7.14 -2.25 -1.48
N THR A 74 -8.13 -1.91 -0.64
CA THR A 74 -8.87 -2.92 0.13
C THR A 74 -9.48 -3.93 -0.83
N SER A 75 -9.12 -5.19 -0.67
CA SER A 75 -9.60 -6.31 -1.49
C SER A 75 -10.61 -7.15 -0.71
N SER A 76 -11.32 -8.05 -1.40
CA SER A 76 -12.16 -9.05 -0.73
C SER A 76 -11.38 -9.96 0.23
N GLN A 77 -10.04 -10.01 0.14
CA GLN A 77 -9.20 -10.76 1.07
C GLN A 77 -8.96 -10.02 2.40
N SER A 78 -9.25 -8.71 2.45
CA SER A 78 -9.15 -7.91 3.69
C SER A 78 -10.45 -7.94 4.51
N VAL A 79 -11.50 -8.64 4.03
CA VAL A 79 -12.79 -8.82 4.70
C VAL A 79 -13.02 -10.29 5.04
N HIS A 80 -13.68 -10.56 6.17
CA HIS A 80 -13.86 -11.91 6.72
C HIS A 80 -15.25 -12.48 6.38
N HIS A 81 -16.30 -12.00 7.05
CA HIS A 81 -17.70 -12.36 6.85
C HIS A 81 -18.54 -11.10 7.10
N GLU A 82 -19.65 -10.91 6.38
CA GLU A 82 -20.55 -9.74 6.52
C GLU A 82 -19.87 -8.36 6.34
N ASN A 83 -18.86 -8.25 5.45
CA ASN A 83 -18.08 -7.02 5.21
C ASN A 83 -17.25 -6.51 6.42
N SER A 84 -17.03 -7.33 7.44
CA SER A 84 -16.14 -6.98 8.55
C SER A 84 -14.67 -7.15 8.13
N TYR A 85 -13.82 -6.13 8.35
CA TYR A 85 -12.39 -6.19 8.04
C TYR A 85 -11.64 -7.16 8.96
N ARG A 86 -10.68 -7.93 8.43
CA ARG A 86 -9.83 -8.88 9.19
C ARG A 86 -8.99 -8.20 10.26
N ASN A 87 -8.54 -6.97 9.97
CA ASN A 87 -7.94 -6.07 10.95
C ASN A 87 -8.53 -4.67 10.73
N PRO A 88 -9.35 -4.13 11.66
CA PRO A 88 -9.94 -2.81 11.50
C PRO A 88 -8.92 -1.66 11.60
N ASP A 89 -7.73 -1.91 12.15
CA ASP A 89 -6.70 -0.90 12.37
C ASP A 89 -5.68 -0.82 11.23
N THR A 90 -5.52 -1.88 10.41
CA THR A 90 -4.58 -1.90 9.27
C THR A 90 -5.19 -2.59 8.05
N LYS A 91 -5.88 -1.80 7.21
CA LYS A 91 -6.72 -2.31 6.10
C LYS A 91 -6.02 -2.30 4.75
N TYR A 92 -4.99 -1.47 4.60
CA TYR A 92 -4.34 -1.20 3.31
C TYR A 92 -2.94 -1.81 3.31
N CYS A 93 -2.71 -2.86 2.52
CA CYS A 93 -1.47 -3.62 2.57
C CYS A 93 -0.75 -3.61 1.24
N TYR A 94 0.56 -3.36 1.25
CA TYR A 94 1.41 -3.53 0.07
C TYR A 94 2.28 -4.79 0.13
N GLY A 95 2.40 -5.40 1.30
CA GLY A 95 3.16 -6.64 1.51
C GLY A 95 2.51 -7.90 0.91
N PRO A 96 3.18 -9.06 1.05
CA PRO A 96 2.60 -10.35 0.70
C PRO A 96 1.32 -10.62 1.51
N PRO A 97 0.37 -11.40 0.98
CA PRO A 97 -0.85 -11.76 1.71
C PRO A 97 -0.48 -12.50 3.00
N HIS A 98 -0.95 -11.97 4.14
CA HIS A 98 -0.85 -12.65 5.44
C HIS A 98 -1.89 -13.77 5.50
N ASP A 99 -1.64 -14.86 4.80
CA ASP A 99 -2.42 -16.08 4.91
C ASP A 99 -1.54 -17.20 5.48
N LYS A 100 -1.45 -17.22 6.81
CA LYS A 100 -1.64 -18.39 7.69
C LYS A 100 -1.09 -18.09 9.09
N GLN A 101 -2.00 -17.98 10.05
CA GLN A 101 -2.05 -18.96 11.13
C GLN A 101 -3.51 -19.26 11.47
#